data_AF-A0A5J5GGM3-F1
#
_entry.id   AF-A0A5J5GGM3-F1
#
_cell.length_a   1.000
_cell.length_b   1.000
_cell.length_c   1.000
_cell.angle_alpha   90.00
_cell.angle_beta   90.00
_cell.angle_gamma   90.00
#
_symmetry.space_group_name_H-M   'P 1'
#
loop_
_entity.id
_entity.type
_entity.pdbx_description
1 polymer ?
#
loop_
_entity_poly.entity_id
_entity_poly.type
_entity_poly.pdbx_seq_one_letter_code
_entity_poly.pdbx_strand_id
1 'polypeptide(L)'
;MYKKPIPDDELLKLIPKLAKQAQYRFTTHALQRLRQRDRNFTEDRMLFILKNPKSIRAEWDATKREFKYVVEGYNKRHVVISIRNYSRDNTYMSIITVY
;
A
#
# COMPACT_ATOMS: atom_id res chain seq x y z
N MET A 1 15.69 -12.19 13.82
CA MET A 1 14.67 -13.03 13.15
C MET A 1 13.82 -12.11 12.29
N TYR A 2 13.93 -12.21 10.96
CA TYR A 2 13.16 -11.34 10.06
C TYR A 2 11.71 -11.83 10.01
N LYS A 3 10.73 -10.91 10.04
CA LYS A 3 9.34 -11.26 9.80
C LYS A 3 9.23 -11.79 8.38
N LYS A 4 8.64 -12.96 8.17
CA LYS A 4 8.31 -13.44 6.83
C LYS A 4 7.33 -12.46 6.16
N PRO A 5 7.38 -12.30 4.82
CA PRO A 5 6.36 -11.53 4.14
C PRO A 5 4.99 -12.16 4.37
N ILE A 6 3.94 -11.32 4.43
CA ILE A 6 2.56 -11.81 4.45
C ILE A 6 2.31 -12.49 3.08
N PRO A 7 1.69 -13.68 3.04
CA PRO A 7 1.35 -14.34 1.78
C PRO A 7 0.47 -13.47 0.86
N ASP A 8 0.65 -13.61 -0.45
CA ASP A 8 -0.05 -12.78 -1.44
C ASP A 8 -1.58 -12.96 -1.37
N ASP A 9 -2.06 -14.18 -1.11
CA ASP A 9 -3.49 -14.49 -0.97
C ASP A 9 -4.11 -13.85 0.28
N GLU A 10 -3.35 -13.74 1.38
CA GLU A 10 -3.74 -12.99 2.56
C GLU A 10 -3.76 -11.48 2.27
N LEU A 11 -2.77 -10.96 1.55
CA LEU A 11 -2.69 -9.54 1.18
C LEU A 11 -3.84 -9.14 0.25
N LEU A 12 -4.23 -9.99 -0.70
CA LEU A 12 -5.37 -9.79 -1.60
C LEU A 12 -6.70 -9.66 -0.84
N LYS A 13 -6.80 -10.23 0.37
CA LYS A 13 -7.97 -10.06 1.25
C LYS A 13 -7.82 -8.86 2.18
N LEU A 14 -6.62 -8.69 2.75
CA LEU A 14 -6.34 -7.69 3.77
C LEU A 14 -6.35 -6.26 3.22
N ILE A 15 -5.66 -6.00 2.10
CA ILE A 15 -5.49 -4.65 1.56
C ILE A 15 -6.84 -4.03 1.17
N PRO A 16 -7.73 -4.71 0.42
CA PRO A 16 -9.06 -4.18 0.14
C PRO A 16 -9.91 -3.93 1.38
N LYS A 17 -9.80 -4.79 2.40
CA LYS A 17 -10.51 -4.62 3.68
C LYS A 17 -10.06 -3.33 4.37
N LEU A 18 -8.75 -3.14 4.55
CA LEU A 18 -8.18 -1.94 5.17
C LEU A 18 -8.55 -0.68 4.37
N ALA A 19 -8.51 -0.74 3.03
CA ALA A 19 -8.89 0.37 2.17
C ALA A 19 -10.36 0.78 2.32
N LYS A 20 -11.28 -0.20 2.38
CA LYS A 20 -12.72 0.03 2.59
C LYS A 20 -13.01 0.63 3.98
N GLN A 21 -12.22 0.27 4.98
CA GLN A 21 -12.33 0.79 6.35
C GLN A 21 -11.58 2.10 6.58
N ALA A 22 -11.00 2.70 5.53
CA ALA A 22 -10.13 3.88 5.62
C ALA A 22 -8.96 3.71 6.62
N GLN A 23 -8.48 2.47 6.82
CA GLN A 23 -7.36 2.15 7.69
C GLN A 23 -6.03 2.32 6.96
N TYR A 24 -5.74 3.56 6.56
CA TYR A 24 -4.49 3.92 5.92
C TYR A 24 -3.98 5.29 6.37
N ARG A 25 -2.67 5.50 6.24
CA ARG A 25 -2.01 6.78 6.53
C ARG A 25 -0.98 7.08 5.46
N PHE A 26 -0.93 8.32 5.01
CA PHE A 26 0.07 8.76 4.05
C PHE A 26 1.39 9.11 4.73
N THR A 27 2.49 8.72 4.10
CA THR A 27 3.80 9.33 4.40
C THR A 27 3.89 10.72 3.75
N THR A 28 4.81 11.55 4.22
CA THR A 28 5.12 12.85 3.60
C THR A 28 5.43 12.71 2.11
N HIS A 29 6.15 11.65 1.73
CA HIS A 29 6.51 11.39 0.34
C HIS A 29 5.28 11.04 -0.53
N ALA A 30 4.38 10.19 -0.03
CA ALA A 30 3.12 9.90 -0.73
C ALA A 30 2.25 11.15 -0.90
N LEU A 31 2.14 12.00 0.13
CA LEU A 31 1.40 13.27 0.05
C LEU A 31 2.00 14.21 -1.01
N GLN A 32 3.33 14.32 -1.08
CA GLN A 32 3.99 15.11 -2.11
C GLN A 32 3.66 14.59 -3.51
N ARG A 33 3.70 13.27 -3.72
CA ARG A 33 3.37 12.63 -5.00
C ARG A 33 1.92 12.86 -5.41
N LEU A 34 0.96 12.73 -4.49
CA LEU A 34 -0.46 12.99 -4.77
C LEU A 34 -0.76 14.47 -5.05
N ARG A 35 0.06 15.39 -4.54
CA ARG A 35 -0.06 16.84 -4.78
C ARG A 35 0.63 17.30 -6.05
N GLN A 36 1.48 16.47 -6.66
CA GLN A 36 2.07 16.81 -7.95
C GLN A 36 0.96 16.91 -8.99
N ARG A 37 1.01 17.94 -9.85
CA ARG A 37 0.09 18.15 -10.98
C ARG A 37 0.28 17.11 -12.10
N ASP A 38 0.71 15.89 -11.78
CA ASP A 38 0.66 14.77 -12.71
C ASP A 38 -0.82 14.37 -12.82
N ARG A 39 -1.46 14.74 -13.94
CA ARG A 39 -2.93 14.68 -14.15
C ARG A 39 -3.54 13.27 -14.06
N ASN A 40 -2.77 12.24 -13.70
CA ASN A 40 -3.15 10.86 -13.85
C ASN A 40 -3.04 9.99 -12.59
N PHE A 41 -2.59 10.51 -11.45
CA PHE A 41 -2.60 9.75 -10.19
C PHE A 41 -3.27 10.54 -9.07
N THR A 42 -4.57 10.30 -8.86
CA THR A 42 -5.38 10.92 -7.81
C THR A 42 -5.54 10.00 -6.60
N GLU A 43 -6.01 10.55 -5.48
CA GLU A 43 -6.39 9.75 -4.30
C GLU A 43 -7.48 8.73 -4.65
N ASP A 44 -8.46 9.10 -5.46
CA ASP A 44 -9.49 8.15 -5.93
C ASP A 44 -8.89 6.98 -6.71
N ARG A 45 -7.88 7.25 -7.55
CA ARG A 45 -7.18 6.21 -8.30
C ARG A 45 -6.38 5.30 -7.38
N MET A 46 -5.71 5.87 -6.38
CA MET A 46 -5.05 5.10 -5.32
C MET A 46 -6.05 4.18 -4.62
N LEU A 47 -7.19 4.72 -4.18
CA LEU A 47 -8.22 3.97 -3.47
C LEU A 47 -8.83 2.88 -4.33
N PHE A 48 -9.04 3.14 -5.62
CA PHE A 48 -9.49 2.13 -6.57
C PHE A 48 -8.52 0.95 -6.65
N ILE A 49 -7.21 1.23 -6.75
CA ILE A 49 -6.16 0.20 -6.80
C ILE A 49 -6.13 -0.61 -5.50
N LEU A 50 -6.19 0.05 -4.34
CA LEU A 50 -6.18 -0.64 -3.05
C LEU A 50 -7.44 -1.50 -2.84
N LYS A 51 -8.60 -1.10 -3.37
CA LYS A 51 -9.84 -1.87 -3.29
C LYS A 51 -9.91 -3.02 -4.29
N ASN A 52 -9.21 -2.89 -5.44
CA ASN A 52 -9.24 -3.84 -6.55
C ASN A 52 -7.83 -4.10 -7.10
N PRO A 53 -6.92 -4.66 -6.29
CA PRO A 53 -5.55 -4.92 -6.72
C PRO A 53 -5.52 -5.95 -7.85
N LYS A 54 -4.73 -5.67 -8.90
CA LYS A 54 -4.50 -6.63 -9.99
C LYS A 54 -3.54 -7.73 -9.55
N SER A 55 -2.47 -7.33 -8.87
CA SER A 55 -1.46 -8.21 -8.29
C SER A 55 -0.78 -7.47 -7.13
N ILE A 56 -0.11 -8.22 -6.27
CA ILE A 56 0.66 -7.67 -5.15
C ILE A 56 2.00 -8.37 -5.15
N ARG A 57 3.08 -7.63 -4.93
CA ARG A 57 4.43 -8.18 -4.79
C ARG A 57 5.07 -7.67 -3.50
N ALA A 58 5.62 -8.59 -2.71
CA ALA A 58 6.44 -8.25 -1.56
C ALA A 58 7.86 -7.84 -2.00
N GLU A 59 8.37 -6.75 -1.44
CA GLU A 59 9.72 -6.25 -1.64
C GLU A 59 10.39 -5.98 -0.30
N TRP A 60 11.63 -6.44 -0.12
CA TRP A 60 12.38 -6.21 1.10
C TRP A 60 13.03 -4.81 1.08
N ASP A 61 12.67 -3.95 2.05
CA ASP A 61 13.38 -2.71 2.33
C ASP A 61 14.51 -2.99 3.33
N ALA A 62 15.74 -3.09 2.84
CA ALA A 62 16.92 -3.32 3.65
C ALA A 62 17.21 -2.17 4.64
N THR A 63 16.89 -0.93 4.28
CA THR A 63 17.12 0.26 5.10
C THR A 63 16.22 0.26 6.32
N LYS A 64 14.93 -0.06 6.12
CA LYS A 64 13.94 -0.14 7.21
C LYS A 64 13.84 -1.52 7.85
N ARG A 65 14.53 -2.51 7.29
CA ARG A 65 14.48 -3.93 7.69
C ARG A 65 13.04 -4.45 7.77
N GLU A 66 12.25 -4.15 6.74
CA GLU A 66 10.84 -4.52 6.66
C GLU A 66 10.39 -4.83 5.23
N PHE A 67 9.27 -5.53 5.10
CA PHE A 67 8.64 -5.74 3.80
C PHE A 67 7.73 -4.56 3.43
N LYS A 68 7.87 -4.11 2.19
CA LYS A 68 6.90 -3.27 1.49
C LYS A 68 6.14 -4.13 0.50
N TYR A 69 4.98 -3.64 0.10
CA TYR A 69 4.13 -4.32 -0.85
C TYR A 69 3.82 -3.36 -1.98
N VAL A 70 4.19 -3.76 -3.19
CA VAL A 70 3.82 -3.05 -4.42
C VAL A 70 2.47 -3.61 -4.84
N VAL A 71 1.45 -2.76 -4.78
CA VAL A 71 0.08 -3.08 -5.18
C VAL A 71 -0.12 -2.56 -6.59
N GLU A 72 -0.23 -3.49 -7.54
CA GLU A 72 -0.42 -3.13 -8.94
C GLU A 72 -1.88 -2.80 -9.23
N GLY A 73 -2.06 -1.64 -9.86
CA GLY A 73 -3.31 -1.20 -10.42
C GLY A 73 -3.43 -1.46 -11.91
N TYR A 74 -4.48 -0.87 -12.48
CA TYR A 74 -4.68 -0.84 -13.92
C TYR A 74 -3.95 0.38 -14.52
N ASN A 75 -3.60 0.32 -15.81
CA ASN A 75 -2.91 1.41 -16.54
C ASN A 75 -1.50 1.75 -16.02
N LYS A 76 -0.72 0.75 -15.61
CA LYS A 76 0.67 0.89 -15.13
C LYS A 76 0.81 1.79 -13.89
N ARG A 77 -0.23 1.86 -13.06
CA ARG A 77 -0.27 2.64 -11.82
C ARG A 77 -0.12 1.72 -10.63
N HIS A 78 0.68 2.12 -9.67
CA HIS A 78 1.07 1.32 -8.53
C HIS A 78 0.99 2.13 -7.25
N VAL A 79 0.63 1.44 -6.17
CA VAL A 79 0.66 1.97 -4.81
C VAL A 79 1.64 1.14 -4.01
N VAL A 80 2.63 1.79 -3.38
CA VAL A 80 3.56 1.09 -2.50
C VAL A 80 3.14 1.32 -1.06
N ILE A 81 2.96 0.24 -0.32
CA ILE A 81 2.50 0.28 1.07
C ILE A 81 3.43 -0.51 2.00
N SER A 82 3.36 -0.23 3.29
CA SER A 82 3.77 -1.17 4.34
C SER A 82 2.58 -1.47 5.25
N ILE A 83 2.40 -2.71 5.64
CA ILE A 83 1.40 -3.08 6.66
C ILE A 83 1.99 -2.87 8.03
N ARG A 84 1.30 -2.08 8.86
CA ARG A 84 1.68 -1.76 10.24
C ARG A 84 0.63 -2.34 11.17
N ASN A 85 1.09 -2.93 12.26
CA ASN A 85 0.24 -3.50 13.30
C ASN A 85 0.73 -2.97 14.65
N TYR A 86 -0.10 -2.16 15.33
CA TYR A 86 0.17 -1.69 16.68
C TYR A 86 -0.38 -2.66 17.75
N SER A 87 -1.44 -3.42 17.43
CA SER A 87 -2.08 -4.45 18.26
C SER A 87 -2.98 -5.36 17.40
N ARG A 88 -3.50 -6.47 17.96
CA ARG A 88 -4.39 -7.42 17.24
C ARG A 88 -5.51 -6.74 16.43
N ASP A 89 -6.01 -5.59 16.88
CA ASP A 89 -7.12 -4.88 16.26
C ASP A 89 -6.73 -3.58 15.54
N ASN A 90 -5.45 -3.19 15.58
CA ASN A 90 -4.98 -1.92 15.03
C ASN A 90 -3.95 -2.13 13.90
N THR A 91 -4.43 -2.79 12.83
CA THR A 91 -3.69 -2.95 11.58
C THR A 91 -4.08 -1.85 10.61
N TYR A 92 -3.10 -1.20 9.98
CA TYR A 92 -3.33 -0.18 8.96
C TYR A 92 -2.24 -0.21 7.89
N MET A 93 -2.55 0.40 6.74
CA MET A 93 -1.59 0.57 5.65
C MET A 93 -0.88 1.91 5.78
N SER A 94 0.45 1.93 5.75
CA SER A 94 1.18 3.16 5.50
C SER A 94 1.45 3.29 4.00
N ILE A 95 0.88 4.30 3.36
CA ILE A 95 1.09 4.60 1.94
C ILE A 95 2.44 5.31 1.78
N ILE A 96 3.38 4.64 1.15
CA ILE A 96 4.77 5.07 1.03
C ILE A 96 4.95 5.94 -0.20
N THR A 97 4.45 5.50 -1.34
CA THR A 97 4.50 6.26 -2.60
C THR A 97 3.44 5.77 -3.58
N VAL A 98 3.24 6.56 -4.62
CA VAL A 98 2.36 6.28 -5.76
C VAL A 98 3.08 6.65 -7.06
N TYR A 99 2.91 5.85 -8.12
CA TYR A 99 3.46 6.13 -9.45
C TYR A 99 2.69 5.42 -10.56
#